data_AF-A0A4R2KGZ9-F1
#
_entry.id   AF-A0A4R2KGZ9-F1
#
_cell.length_a   1.000
_cell.length_b   1.000
_cell.length_c   1.000
_cell.angle_alpha   90.00
_cell.angle_beta   90.00
_cell.angle_gamma   90.00
#
_symmetry.space_group_name_H-M   'P 1'
#
loop_
_entity.id
_entity.type
_entity.pdbx_description
1 polymer ?
#
loop_
_entity_poly.entity_id
_entity_poly.type
_entity_poly.pdbx_seq_one_letter_code
_entity_poly.pdbx_strand_id
1 'polypeptide(L)'
;MSVGRVFLVVWLAASLVFAVLPGIDLAVARVFFVEGEGFVLGDVRQLQLIREGLWNLANLVGFVALAFGIHALLSRRTCRVPGRVWGYAVTLILVVPIGIVNGILKEFWGRARPDDVTEFGGPLAFTPPWEIAGQCARNCSFVSGEAASAATMAILIGLFAWNAVPGGRRPYLVAVLVAIALGAGMLRVSFGRHFLSDVLWADIIVLTMAWALARAFRLRDVIDRITFGAVAADARTAAHDLAAVARAFSHFARALARELRAGSGGRAPKVADAPESRDVDATPRKT
;
A
#
# COMPACT_ATOMS: atom_id res chain seq x y z
N MET A 1 31.25 -7.45 10.62
CA MET A 1 30.82 -6.36 9.70
C MET A 1 29.54 -5.73 10.25
N SER A 2 29.40 -4.40 10.33
CA SER A 2 28.14 -3.80 10.79
C SER A 2 27.04 -4.03 9.75
N VAL A 3 25.77 -4.10 10.17
CA VAL A 3 24.64 -4.32 9.24
C VAL A 3 24.59 -3.25 8.14
N GLY A 4 24.90 -1.99 8.45
CA GLY A 4 24.99 -0.94 7.44
C GLY A 4 26.08 -1.19 6.38
N ARG A 5 27.23 -1.76 6.76
CA ARG A 5 28.28 -2.14 5.80
C ARG A 5 27.81 -3.30 4.92
N VAL A 6 27.01 -4.24 5.45
CA VAL A 6 26.41 -5.31 4.64
C VAL A 6 25.53 -4.72 3.56
N PHE A 7 24.63 -3.78 3.90
CA PHE A 7 23.79 -3.12 2.91
C PHE A 7 24.62 -2.38 1.86
N LEU A 8 25.64 -1.62 2.27
CA LEU A 8 26.53 -0.95 1.32
C LEU A 8 27.20 -1.93 0.35
N VAL A 9 27.72 -3.05 0.85
CA VAL A 9 28.33 -4.09 0.02
C VAL A 9 27.31 -4.70 -0.95
N VAL A 10 26.08 -4.96 -0.49
CA VAL A 10 24.99 -5.47 -1.34
C VAL A 10 24.63 -4.48 -2.44
N TRP A 11 24.50 -3.19 -2.13
CA TRP A 11 24.26 -2.13 -3.11
C TRP A 11 25.37 -2.08 -4.16
N LEU A 12 26.63 -2.00 -3.71
CA LEU A 12 27.78 -1.91 -4.63
C LEU A 12 27.92 -3.16 -5.49
N ALA A 13 27.74 -4.35 -4.90
CA ALA A 13 27.82 -5.61 -5.62
C ALA A 13 26.70 -5.72 -6.66
N ALA A 14 25.45 -5.41 -6.29
CA ALA A 14 24.33 -5.43 -7.22
C ALA A 14 24.51 -4.42 -8.35
N SER A 15 24.93 -3.19 -8.05
CA SER A 15 25.23 -2.17 -9.07
C SER A 15 26.34 -2.64 -10.01
N LEU A 16 27.42 -3.20 -9.48
CA LEU A 16 28.53 -3.70 -10.29
C LEU A 16 28.09 -4.84 -11.21
N VAL A 17 27.36 -5.83 -10.68
CA VAL A 17 26.88 -6.98 -11.45
C VAL A 17 26.05 -6.53 -12.64
N PHE A 18 25.04 -5.68 -12.41
CA PHE A 18 24.15 -5.26 -13.50
C PHE A 18 24.73 -4.19 -14.42
N ALA A 19 25.73 -3.42 -13.97
CA ALA A 19 26.47 -2.50 -14.84
C ALA A 19 27.41 -3.25 -15.80
N VAL A 20 28.08 -4.31 -15.32
CA VAL A 20 29.03 -5.09 -16.14
C VAL A 20 28.32 -6.14 -16.98
N LEU A 21 27.24 -6.74 -16.46
CA LEU A 21 26.52 -7.84 -17.10
C LEU A 21 25.02 -7.52 -17.24
N PRO A 22 24.63 -6.45 -17.98
CA PRO A 22 23.22 -6.09 -18.14
C PRO A 22 22.42 -7.16 -18.89
N GLY A 23 23.09 -8.01 -19.68
CA GLY A 23 22.48 -9.15 -20.36
C GLY A 23 21.85 -10.20 -19.44
N ILE A 24 22.12 -10.19 -18.13
CA ILE A 24 21.43 -11.05 -17.16
C ILE A 24 19.92 -10.82 -17.20
N ASP A 25 19.48 -9.56 -17.32
CA ASP A 25 18.06 -9.22 -17.37
C ASP A 25 17.38 -9.84 -18.59
N LEU A 26 18.01 -9.70 -19.76
CA LEU A 26 17.53 -10.28 -21.02
C LEU A 26 17.55 -11.81 -20.96
N ALA A 27 18.63 -12.41 -20.46
CA ALA A 27 18.77 -13.86 -20.36
C ALA A 27 17.70 -14.49 -19.47
N VAL A 28 17.41 -13.88 -18.31
CA VAL A 28 16.38 -14.37 -17.40
C VAL A 28 14.98 -14.17 -17.98
N ALA A 29 14.69 -13.01 -18.58
CA ALA A 29 13.40 -12.79 -19.24
C ALA A 29 13.19 -13.74 -20.44
N ARG A 30 14.24 -14.09 -21.19
CA ARG A 30 14.19 -15.04 -22.31
C ARG A 30 13.67 -16.42 -21.90
N VAL A 31 13.99 -16.89 -20.70
CA VAL A 31 13.50 -18.20 -20.19
C VAL A 31 11.97 -18.28 -20.19
N PHE A 32 11.27 -17.15 -20.08
CA PHE A 32 9.82 -17.09 -20.00
C PHE A 32 9.13 -16.64 -21.30
N PHE A 33 9.91 -16.32 -22.33
CA PHE A 33 9.39 -15.85 -23.61
C PHE A 33 9.31 -16.99 -24.62
N VAL A 34 8.18 -17.09 -25.31
CA VAL A 34 7.95 -18.01 -26.41
C VAL A 34 7.90 -17.22 -27.71
N GLU A 35 8.74 -17.57 -28.68
CA GLU A 35 8.76 -16.90 -29.99
C GLU A 35 7.40 -17.02 -30.69
N GLY A 36 6.85 -15.90 -31.16
CA GLY A 36 5.54 -15.83 -31.79
C GLY A 36 4.35 -15.78 -30.83
N GLU A 37 4.50 -16.19 -29.56
CA GLU A 37 3.42 -16.21 -28.57
C GLU A 37 3.60 -15.17 -27.44
N GLY A 38 4.84 -14.76 -27.14
CA GLY A 38 5.15 -13.80 -26.09
C GLY A 38 5.31 -14.42 -24.70
N PHE A 39 4.95 -13.67 -23.66
CA PHE A 39 5.03 -14.09 -22.25
C PHE A 39 3.76 -14.82 -21.79
N VAL A 40 3.56 -16.04 -22.30
CA VAL A 40 2.34 -16.85 -22.13
C VAL A 40 1.95 -17.13 -20.67
N LEU A 41 2.93 -17.15 -19.75
CA LEU A 41 2.65 -17.35 -18.33
C LEU A 41 1.83 -16.20 -17.72
N GLY A 42 1.87 -15.02 -18.34
CA GLY A 42 1.00 -13.89 -17.99
C GLY A 42 -0.49 -14.18 -18.18
N ASP A 43 -0.86 -15.10 -19.07
CA ASP A 43 -2.27 -15.40 -19.36
C ASP A 43 -2.79 -16.62 -18.59
N VAL A 44 -1.91 -17.33 -17.87
CA VAL A 44 -2.29 -18.49 -17.05
C VAL A 44 -3.09 -18.03 -15.83
N ARG A 45 -4.38 -18.39 -15.81
CA ARG A 45 -5.34 -18.00 -14.76
C ARG A 45 -4.84 -18.31 -13.35
N GLN A 46 -4.25 -19.48 -13.15
CA GLN A 46 -3.77 -19.92 -11.83
C GLN A 46 -2.64 -19.02 -11.32
N LEU A 47 -1.71 -18.62 -12.18
CA LEU A 47 -0.61 -17.71 -11.81
C LEU A 47 -1.13 -16.30 -11.54
N GLN A 48 -2.13 -15.85 -12.30
CA GLN A 48 -2.81 -14.57 -12.03
C GLN A 48 -3.55 -14.57 -10.69
N LEU A 49 -4.23 -15.67 -10.32
CA LEU A 49 -4.88 -15.81 -9.02
C LEU A 49 -3.88 -15.79 -7.87
N ILE A 50 -2.71 -16.45 -8.02
CA ILE A 50 -1.64 -16.41 -7.01
C ILE A 50 -1.13 -14.97 -6.85
N ARG A 51 -0.84 -14.28 -7.95
CA ARG A 51 -0.42 -12.87 -7.95
C ARG A 51 -1.45 -11.99 -7.25
N GLU A 52 -2.72 -12.10 -7.61
CA GLU A 52 -3.82 -11.33 -7.01
C GLU A 52 -3.97 -11.63 -5.52
N GLY A 53 -3.82 -12.90 -5.12
CA GLY A 53 -3.83 -13.30 -3.71
C GLY A 53 -2.70 -12.62 -2.91
N LEU A 54 -1.47 -12.62 -3.45
CA LEU A 54 -0.33 -11.94 -2.84
C LEU A 54 -0.53 -10.42 -2.77
N TRP A 55 -1.05 -9.82 -3.83
CA TRP A 55 -1.38 -8.39 -3.88
C TRP A 55 -2.44 -8.01 -2.84
N ASN A 56 -3.51 -8.80 -2.75
CA ASN A 56 -4.59 -8.59 -1.78
C ASN A 56 -4.10 -8.80 -0.34
N LEU A 57 -3.20 -9.76 -0.11
CA LEU A 57 -2.56 -9.95 1.20
C LEU A 57 -1.68 -8.75 1.58
N ALA A 58 -0.90 -8.20 0.63
CA ALA A 58 -0.10 -7.00 0.85
C ALA A 58 -0.98 -5.79 1.19
N ASN A 59 -2.10 -5.62 0.46
CA ASN A 59 -3.08 -4.58 0.76
C ASN A 59 -3.71 -4.76 2.14
N LEU A 60 -4.08 -5.99 2.51
CA LEU A 60 -4.62 -6.29 3.84
C LEU A 60 -3.63 -5.93 4.95
N VAL A 61 -2.35 -6.32 4.81
CA VAL A 61 -1.29 -5.94 5.75
C VAL A 61 -1.18 -4.41 5.84
N GLY A 62 -1.25 -3.71 4.71
CA GLY A 62 -1.24 -2.25 4.67
C GLY A 62 -2.44 -1.62 5.39
N PHE A 63 -3.65 -2.12 5.14
CA PHE A 63 -4.87 -1.66 5.81
C PHE A 63 -4.82 -1.90 7.32
N VAL A 64 -4.36 -3.07 7.76
CA VAL A 64 -4.18 -3.37 9.19
C VAL A 64 -3.16 -2.42 9.81
N ALA A 65 -2.00 -2.23 9.18
CA ALA A 65 -0.98 -1.30 9.68
C ALA A 65 -1.53 0.13 9.81
N LEU A 66 -2.27 0.61 8.81
CA LEU A 66 -2.88 1.93 8.83
C LEU A 66 -3.97 2.06 9.90
N ALA A 67 -4.87 1.08 10.00
CA ALA A 67 -5.94 1.09 10.99
C ALA A 67 -5.41 1.12 12.42
N PHE A 68 -4.43 0.26 12.74
CA PHE A 68 -3.79 0.27 14.06
C PHE A 68 -2.88 1.49 14.28
N GLY A 69 -2.26 2.03 13.22
CA GLY A 69 -1.52 3.29 13.29
C GLY A 69 -2.43 4.46 13.66
N ILE A 70 -3.57 4.60 12.99
CA ILE A 70 -4.59 5.61 13.32
C ILE A 70 -5.13 5.39 14.74
N HIS A 71 -5.43 4.14 15.10
CA HIS A 71 -5.90 3.82 16.45
C HIS A 71 -4.86 4.21 17.51
N ALA A 72 -3.57 3.93 17.30
CA ALA A 72 -2.50 4.28 18.22
C ALA A 72 -2.29 5.80 18.35
N LEU A 73 -2.65 6.59 17.33
CA LEU A 73 -2.60 8.05 17.37
C LEU A 73 -3.81 8.67 18.10
N LEU A 74 -4.99 8.08 17.93
CA LEU A 74 -6.25 8.65 18.42
C LEU A 74 -6.71 8.10 19.77
N SER A 75 -6.33 6.86 20.11
CA SER A 75 -6.77 6.24 21.35
C SER A 75 -6.09 6.87 22.55
N ARG A 76 -6.88 7.16 23.58
CA ARG A 76 -6.40 7.59 24.90
C ARG A 76 -6.08 6.41 25.82
N ARG A 77 -6.31 5.18 25.37
CA ARG A 77 -6.03 3.97 26.13
C ARG A 77 -4.60 3.50 25.90
N THR A 78 -4.01 2.92 26.94
CA THR A 78 -2.68 2.32 26.83
C THR A 78 -2.76 1.03 26.01
N CYS A 79 -2.20 1.05 24.81
CA CYS A 79 -2.01 -0.15 23.98
C CYS A 79 -0.80 -0.95 24.47
N ARG A 80 -0.85 -2.28 24.32
CA ARG A 80 0.24 -3.21 24.69
C ARG A 80 1.37 -3.18 23.67
N VAL A 81 1.03 -3.11 22.38
CA VAL A 81 2.00 -2.86 21.31
C VAL A 81 2.29 -1.36 21.27
N PRO A 82 3.56 -0.94 21.43
CA PRO A 82 3.90 0.48 21.41
C PRO A 82 3.54 1.11 20.06
N GLY A 83 2.90 2.28 20.07
CA GLY A 83 2.43 2.97 18.86
C GLY A 83 3.52 3.20 17.79
N ARG A 84 4.78 3.34 18.22
CA ARG A 84 5.94 3.43 17.31
C ARG A 84 6.15 2.20 16.41
N VAL A 85 5.65 1.02 16.78
CA VAL A 85 5.66 -0.18 15.92
C VAL A 85 4.72 0.00 14.74
N TRP A 86 3.51 0.50 14.99
CA TRP A 86 2.54 0.83 13.95
C TRP A 86 2.98 2.03 13.12
N GLY A 87 3.58 3.04 13.76
CA GLY A 87 4.24 4.15 13.08
C GLY A 87 5.32 3.66 12.11
N TYR A 88 6.20 2.75 12.54
CA TYR A 88 7.18 2.12 11.66
C TYR A 88 6.51 1.41 10.46
N ALA A 89 5.49 0.60 10.70
CA ALA A 89 4.82 -0.14 9.64
C ALA A 89 4.18 0.79 8.59
N VAL A 90 3.45 1.81 9.04
CA VAL A 90 2.83 2.81 8.17
C VAL A 90 3.90 3.62 7.43
N THR A 91 4.94 4.10 8.11
CA THR A 91 6.02 4.85 7.47
C THR A 91 6.75 4.00 6.43
N LEU A 92 7.02 2.72 6.71
CA LEU A 92 7.67 1.83 5.75
C LEU A 92 6.83 1.71 4.46
N ILE A 93 5.52 1.50 4.59
CA ILE A 93 4.60 1.38 3.44
C ILE A 93 4.47 2.71 2.66
N LEU A 94 4.26 3.82 3.35
CA LEU A 94 4.05 5.11 2.69
C LEU A 94 5.33 5.62 2.01
N VAL A 95 6.47 5.50 2.69
CA VAL A 95 7.74 6.04 2.18
C VAL A 95 8.30 5.16 1.08
N VAL A 96 8.23 3.83 1.20
CA VAL A 96 9.00 2.95 0.32
C VAL A 96 8.22 2.48 -0.91
N PRO A 97 7.24 1.56 -0.82
CA PRO A 97 6.51 1.14 -2.00
C PRO A 97 5.70 2.29 -2.60
N ILE A 98 5.02 3.11 -1.80
CA ILE A 98 4.19 4.21 -2.33
C ILE A 98 5.05 5.40 -2.80
N GLY A 99 5.91 5.93 -1.93
CA GLY A 99 6.73 7.11 -2.23
C GLY A 99 7.89 6.82 -3.18
N ILE A 100 8.93 6.14 -2.70
CA ILE A 100 10.18 5.94 -3.43
C ILE A 100 9.94 5.09 -4.70
N VAL A 101 9.30 3.94 -4.58
CA VAL A 101 9.19 3.00 -5.70
C VAL A 101 8.16 3.46 -6.72
N ASN A 102 6.91 3.67 -6.32
CA ASN A 102 5.85 4.04 -7.27
C ASN A 102 5.81 5.54 -7.57
N GLY A 103 5.99 6.42 -6.59
CA GLY A 103 5.85 7.87 -6.78
C GLY A 103 7.09 8.58 -7.34
N ILE A 104 8.28 7.98 -7.22
CA ILE A 104 9.54 8.55 -7.73
C ILE A 104 10.12 7.67 -8.82
N LEU A 105 10.61 6.47 -8.48
CA LEU A 105 11.39 5.67 -9.42
C LEU A 105 10.55 5.29 -10.65
N LYS A 106 9.35 4.74 -10.47
CA LYS A 106 8.50 4.35 -11.60
C LYS A 106 8.07 5.49 -12.53
N GLU A 107 7.84 6.69 -11.99
CA GLU A 107 7.36 7.83 -12.78
C GLU A 107 8.50 8.51 -13.55
N PHE A 108 9.74 8.44 -13.03
CA PHE A 108 10.86 9.20 -13.59
C PHE A 108 11.97 8.36 -14.24
N TRP A 109 11.95 7.02 -14.12
CA TRP A 109 13.02 6.19 -14.73
C TRP A 109 12.83 5.91 -16.23
N GLY A 110 11.59 5.84 -16.69
CA GLY A 110 11.23 5.62 -18.11
C GLY A 110 11.77 4.35 -18.77
N ARG A 111 12.21 3.35 -17.97
CA ARG A 111 12.68 2.04 -18.45
C ARG A 111 11.52 1.22 -19.05
N ALA A 112 11.68 0.78 -20.30
CA ALA A 112 10.74 -0.11 -20.99
C ALA A 112 10.64 -1.49 -20.30
N ARG A 113 9.48 -2.15 -20.44
CA ARG A 113 9.26 -3.50 -19.90
C ARG A 113 9.79 -4.58 -20.83
N PRO A 114 10.07 -5.80 -20.33
CA PRO A 114 10.47 -6.91 -21.19
C PRO A 114 9.53 -7.14 -22.38
N ASP A 115 8.21 -7.05 -22.21
CA ASP A 115 7.24 -7.25 -23.30
C ASP A 115 7.18 -6.12 -24.34
N ASP A 116 7.83 -4.98 -24.06
CA ASP A 116 7.85 -3.81 -24.94
C ASP A 116 9.20 -3.62 -25.66
N VAL A 117 10.24 -4.41 -25.35
CA VAL A 117 11.56 -4.25 -25.98
C VAL A 117 11.79 -5.15 -27.20
N THR A 118 12.69 -4.72 -28.09
CA THR A 118 12.99 -5.37 -29.38
C THR A 118 13.40 -6.83 -29.25
N GLU A 119 14.13 -7.20 -28.20
CA GLU A 119 14.54 -8.58 -27.95
C GLU A 119 13.34 -9.53 -27.76
N PHE A 120 12.18 -8.99 -27.34
CA PHE A 120 10.93 -9.72 -27.11
C PHE A 120 9.81 -9.31 -28.09
N GLY A 121 10.16 -8.71 -29.22
CA GLY A 121 9.21 -8.36 -30.28
C GLY A 121 8.50 -7.01 -30.12
N GLY A 122 8.90 -6.21 -29.14
CA GLY A 122 8.40 -4.84 -28.96
C GLY A 122 9.21 -3.79 -29.73
N PRO A 123 8.77 -2.52 -29.73
CA PRO A 123 9.42 -1.45 -30.50
C PRO A 123 10.50 -0.67 -29.73
N LEU A 124 10.65 -0.88 -28.41
CA LEU A 124 11.53 -0.09 -27.55
C LEU A 124 12.90 -0.76 -27.38
N ALA A 125 13.91 0.02 -26.99
CA ALA A 125 15.25 -0.49 -26.71
C ALA A 125 15.38 -0.94 -25.25
N PHE A 126 16.03 -2.08 -25.04
CA PHE A 126 16.49 -2.47 -23.71
C PHE A 126 17.43 -1.43 -23.11
N THR A 127 17.29 -1.19 -21.81
CA THR A 127 18.17 -0.32 -21.02
C THR A 127 18.55 -1.04 -19.71
N PRO A 128 19.82 -0.97 -19.26
CA PRO A 128 20.25 -1.50 -17.97
C PRO A 128 19.55 -0.84 -16.76
N PRO A 129 19.54 -1.48 -15.58
CA PRO A 129 19.09 -0.81 -14.38
C PRO A 129 20.00 0.38 -14.05
N TRP A 130 19.42 1.43 -13.46
CA TRP A 130 20.04 2.73 -13.17
C TRP A 130 20.28 3.68 -14.34
N GLU A 131 20.11 3.23 -15.59
CA GLU A 131 20.04 4.15 -16.72
C GLU A 131 18.66 4.82 -16.75
N ILE A 132 18.62 6.15 -16.72
CA ILE A 132 17.37 6.90 -16.88
C ILE A 132 17.04 6.94 -18.37
N ALA A 133 15.91 6.36 -18.74
CA ALA A 133 15.45 6.28 -20.12
C ALA A 133 14.22 7.18 -20.33
N GLY A 134 13.96 7.54 -21.59
CA GLY A 134 12.79 8.32 -22.00
C GLY A 134 11.76 7.50 -22.77
N GLN A 135 11.73 6.18 -22.58
CA GLN A 135 11.04 5.24 -23.47
C GLN A 135 9.64 4.84 -22.99
N CYS A 136 9.31 5.11 -21.73
CA CYS A 136 8.02 4.80 -21.13
C CYS A 136 7.45 6.02 -20.39
N ALA A 137 6.15 6.29 -20.60
CA ALA A 137 5.48 7.47 -20.05
C ALA A 137 4.82 7.25 -18.68
N ARG A 138 4.42 6.02 -18.34
CA ARG A 138 3.78 5.70 -17.05
C ARG A 138 3.87 4.22 -16.73
N ASN A 139 3.85 3.88 -15.43
CA ASN A 139 3.88 2.50 -14.93
C ASN A 139 5.03 1.67 -15.52
N CYS A 140 6.21 2.29 -15.61
CA CYS A 140 7.39 1.72 -16.25
C CYS A 140 7.99 0.54 -15.47
N SER A 141 8.99 -0.11 -16.07
CA SER A 141 9.56 -1.35 -15.54
C SER A 141 10.36 -1.11 -14.25
N PHE A 142 11.22 -0.10 -14.23
CA PHE A 142 12.09 0.17 -13.08
C PHE A 142 11.42 1.13 -12.09
N VAL A 143 11.23 0.82 -10.81
CA VAL A 143 11.48 -0.46 -10.10
C VAL A 143 10.16 -1.22 -9.91
N SER A 144 10.20 -2.53 -9.65
CA SER A 144 8.99 -3.32 -9.45
C SER A 144 8.20 -2.94 -8.19
N GLY A 145 7.02 -2.36 -8.39
CA GLY A 145 6.10 -1.98 -7.31
C GLY A 145 5.48 -3.19 -6.60
N GLU A 146 5.14 -4.27 -7.34
CA GLU A 146 4.61 -5.50 -6.74
C GLU A 146 5.68 -6.22 -5.91
N ALA A 147 6.94 -6.26 -6.37
CA ALA A 147 8.04 -6.81 -5.57
C ALA A 147 8.28 -6.00 -4.29
N ALA A 148 8.33 -4.67 -4.39
CA ALA A 148 8.51 -3.81 -3.22
C ALA A 148 7.39 -3.98 -2.17
N SER A 149 6.13 -4.10 -2.63
CA SER A 149 4.99 -4.38 -1.76
C SER A 149 5.09 -5.77 -1.12
N ALA A 150 5.49 -6.79 -1.88
CA ALA A 150 5.65 -8.16 -1.36
C ALA A 150 6.78 -8.26 -0.33
N ALA A 151 7.93 -7.61 -0.57
CA ALA A 151 9.02 -7.53 0.40
C ALA A 151 8.61 -6.78 1.67
N THR A 152 7.89 -5.66 1.52
CA THR A 152 7.37 -4.89 2.67
C THR A 152 6.39 -5.74 3.49
N MET A 153 5.45 -6.42 2.81
CA MET A 153 4.52 -7.36 3.43
C MET A 153 5.27 -8.47 4.19
N ALA A 154 6.26 -9.10 3.56
CA ALA A 154 7.05 -10.16 4.17
C ALA A 154 7.78 -9.69 5.44
N ILE A 155 8.37 -8.49 5.42
CA ILE A 155 9.03 -7.88 6.58
C ILE A 155 8.03 -7.63 7.72
N LEU A 156 6.85 -7.09 7.42
CA LEU A 156 5.85 -6.81 8.44
C LEU A 156 5.25 -8.09 9.03
N ILE A 157 4.93 -9.09 8.20
CA ILE A 157 4.51 -10.41 8.68
C ILE A 157 5.60 -11.01 9.57
N GLY A 158 6.86 -10.95 9.15
CA GLY A 158 8.00 -11.41 9.93
C GLY A 158 8.11 -10.71 11.28
N LEU A 159 7.97 -9.39 11.31
CA LEU A 159 8.00 -8.58 12.53
C LEU A 159 6.92 -9.02 13.54
N PHE A 160 5.68 -9.19 13.08
CA PHE A 160 4.56 -9.57 13.96
C PHE A 160 4.53 -11.05 14.32
N ALA A 161 5.10 -11.93 13.50
CA ALA A 161 5.22 -13.36 13.77
C ALA A 161 6.47 -13.74 14.58
N TRP A 162 7.47 -12.86 14.67
CA TRP A 162 8.81 -13.18 15.19
C TRP A 162 8.83 -13.84 16.58
N ASN A 163 7.98 -13.36 17.49
CA ASN A 163 7.90 -13.87 18.86
C ASN A 163 6.89 -15.01 19.04
N ALA A 164 6.05 -15.26 18.04
CA ALA A 164 5.18 -16.43 18.02
C ALA A 164 5.93 -17.69 17.54
N VAL A 165 7.01 -17.52 16.77
CA VAL A 165 7.82 -18.61 16.23
C VAL A 165 8.98 -18.96 17.17
N PRO A 166 9.13 -20.23 17.60
CA PRO A 166 10.25 -20.68 18.43
C PRO A 166 11.61 -20.36 17.77
N GLY A 167 12.62 -20.05 18.59
CA GLY A 167 13.94 -19.62 18.11
C GLY A 167 14.55 -20.53 17.04
N GLY A 168 14.52 -21.85 17.25
CA GLY A 168 15.03 -22.84 16.28
C GLY A 168 14.24 -22.90 14.96
N ARG A 169 13.03 -22.35 14.90
CA ARG A 169 12.19 -22.30 13.70
C ARG A 169 12.23 -20.95 12.97
N ARG A 170 12.86 -19.92 13.55
CA ARG A 170 12.99 -18.59 12.93
C ARG A 170 13.72 -18.60 11.58
N PRO A 171 14.76 -19.42 11.34
CA PRO A 171 15.37 -19.53 10.01
C PRO A 171 14.38 -19.99 8.94
N TYR A 172 13.48 -20.93 9.25
CA TYR A 172 12.43 -21.38 8.33
C TYR A 172 11.40 -20.29 8.05
N LEU A 173 11.00 -19.52 9.07
CA LEU A 173 10.14 -18.34 8.87
C LEU A 173 10.78 -17.37 7.89
N VAL A 174 12.06 -17.03 8.08
CA VAL A 174 12.79 -16.13 7.19
C VAL A 174 12.87 -16.70 5.78
N ALA A 175 13.21 -17.98 5.62
CA ALA A 175 13.28 -18.63 4.32
C ALA A 175 11.95 -18.58 3.56
N VAL A 176 10.83 -18.86 4.24
CA VAL A 176 9.49 -18.79 3.64
C VAL A 176 9.14 -17.35 3.23
N LEU A 177 9.41 -16.37 4.08
CA LEU A 177 9.12 -14.96 3.79
C LEU A 177 9.97 -14.42 2.62
N VAL A 178 11.24 -14.81 2.55
CA VAL A 178 12.12 -14.49 1.41
C VAL A 178 11.61 -15.17 0.14
N ALA A 179 11.22 -16.44 0.21
CA ALA A 179 10.67 -17.16 -0.93
C ALA A 179 9.36 -16.53 -1.44
N ILE A 180 8.49 -16.06 -0.55
CA ILE A 180 7.26 -15.34 -0.91
C ILE A 180 7.59 -14.01 -1.61
N ALA A 181 8.51 -13.22 -1.07
CA ALA A 181 8.90 -11.94 -1.65
C ALA A 181 9.52 -12.10 -3.05
N LEU A 182 10.52 -12.98 -3.17
CA LEU A 182 11.17 -13.28 -4.45
C LEU A 182 10.20 -13.94 -5.44
N GLY A 183 9.37 -14.87 -4.98
CA GLY A 183 8.35 -15.52 -5.81
C GLY A 183 7.34 -14.54 -6.40
N ALA A 184 6.88 -13.57 -5.60
CA ALA A 184 6.00 -12.50 -6.08
C ALA A 184 6.66 -11.66 -7.18
N GLY A 185 7.94 -11.31 -7.01
CA GLY A 185 8.72 -10.62 -8.02
C GLY A 185 8.94 -11.46 -9.29
N MET A 186 9.28 -12.73 -9.12
CA MET A 186 9.52 -13.65 -10.25
C MET A 186 8.26 -13.94 -11.07
N LEU A 187 7.06 -13.91 -10.47
CA LEU A 187 5.82 -13.93 -11.25
C LEU A 187 5.79 -12.77 -12.25
N ARG A 188 6.21 -11.57 -11.84
CA ARG A 188 6.25 -10.41 -12.73
C ARG A 188 7.27 -10.52 -13.84
N VAL A 189 8.42 -11.12 -13.54
CA VAL A 189 9.44 -11.46 -14.55
C VAL A 189 8.87 -12.45 -15.55
N SER A 190 8.20 -13.50 -15.07
CA SER A 190 7.59 -14.52 -15.92
C SER A 190 6.46 -13.99 -16.80
N PHE A 191 5.82 -12.90 -16.40
CA PHE A 191 4.75 -12.23 -17.16
C PHE A 191 5.28 -11.16 -18.11
N GLY A 192 6.61 -11.01 -18.24
CA GLY A 192 7.24 -10.00 -19.09
C GLY A 192 7.08 -8.56 -18.59
N ARG A 193 6.71 -8.35 -17.32
CA ARG A 193 6.37 -7.00 -16.80
C ARG A 193 7.51 -6.31 -16.09
N HIS A 194 8.54 -7.05 -15.69
CA HIS A 194 9.71 -6.55 -14.99
C HIS A 194 10.93 -7.40 -15.33
N PHE A 195 12.11 -6.79 -15.41
CA PHE A 195 13.39 -7.50 -15.46
C PHE A 195 13.78 -8.01 -14.07
N LEU A 196 14.74 -8.95 -14.00
CA LEU A 196 15.23 -9.47 -12.72
C LEU A 196 15.80 -8.35 -11.85
N SER A 197 16.56 -7.44 -12.43
CA SER A 197 17.12 -6.29 -11.71
C SER A 197 16.03 -5.37 -11.13
N ASP A 198 14.89 -5.20 -11.82
CA ASP A 198 13.77 -4.39 -11.29
C ASP A 198 13.20 -4.99 -10.00
N VAL A 199 13.24 -6.32 -9.86
CA VAL A 199 12.78 -7.03 -8.66
C VAL A 199 13.83 -6.92 -7.55
N LEU A 200 15.09 -7.25 -7.86
CA LEU A 200 16.17 -7.23 -6.86
C LEU A 200 16.41 -5.82 -6.30
N TRP A 201 16.32 -4.78 -7.14
CA TRP A 201 16.44 -3.40 -6.66
C TRP A 201 15.28 -2.98 -5.77
N ALA A 202 14.06 -3.47 -6.04
CA ALA A 202 12.92 -3.26 -5.15
C ALA A 202 13.21 -3.83 -3.76
N ASP A 203 13.67 -5.08 -3.70
CA ASP A 203 13.97 -5.77 -2.45
C ASP A 203 15.14 -5.12 -1.69
N ILE A 204 16.22 -4.74 -2.40
CA ILE A 204 17.37 -4.05 -1.80
C ILE A 204 16.96 -2.72 -1.19
N ILE A 205 16.16 -1.91 -1.90
CA ILE A 205 15.65 -0.63 -1.41
C ILE A 205 14.78 -0.86 -0.17
N VAL A 206 13.82 -1.80 -0.24
CA VAL A 206 12.92 -2.11 0.87
C VAL A 206 13.67 -2.60 2.09
N LEU A 207 14.61 -3.54 1.95
CA LEU A 207 15.40 -4.06 3.07
C LEU A 207 16.27 -2.96 3.72
N THR A 208 16.89 -2.10 2.90
CA THR A 208 17.72 -0.99 3.37
C THR A 208 16.88 0.00 4.19
N MET A 209 15.72 0.39 3.64
CA MET A 209 14.81 1.33 4.30
C MET A 209 14.15 0.73 5.54
N ALA A 210 13.76 -0.54 5.49
CA ALA A 210 13.22 -1.27 6.63
C ALA A 210 14.23 -1.32 7.79
N TRP A 211 15.51 -1.55 7.50
CA TRP A 211 16.56 -1.51 8.51
C TRP A 211 16.77 -0.09 9.06
N ALA A 212 16.89 0.92 8.19
CA ALA A 212 17.10 2.31 8.60
C ALA A 212 15.95 2.83 9.48
N LEU A 213 14.71 2.58 9.05
CA LEU A 213 13.50 2.95 9.80
C LEU A 213 13.39 2.15 11.10
N ALA A 214 13.74 0.87 11.13
CA ALA A 214 13.70 0.09 12.37
C ALA A 214 14.67 0.66 13.43
N ARG A 215 15.80 1.22 12.99
CA ARG A 215 16.73 1.97 13.87
C ARG A 215 16.13 3.30 14.30
N ALA A 216 15.59 4.09 13.37
CA ALA A 216 14.99 5.40 13.67
C ALA A 216 13.82 5.29 14.67
N PHE A 217 12.96 4.28 14.50
CA PHE A 217 11.86 3.98 15.42
C PHE A 217 12.28 3.22 16.67
N ARG A 218 13.57 2.87 16.82
CA ARG A 218 14.12 2.12 17.95
C ARG A 218 13.34 0.83 18.24
N LEU A 219 13.02 0.06 17.19
CA LEU A 219 12.23 -1.16 17.31
C LEU A 219 12.91 -2.23 18.17
N ARG A 220 14.25 -2.23 18.25
CA ARG A 220 15.00 -3.15 19.10
C ARG A 220 14.58 -3.08 20.57
N ASP A 221 14.19 -1.91 21.06
CA ASP A 221 13.81 -1.70 22.46
C ASP A 221 12.43 -2.30 22.80
N VAL A 222 11.64 -2.64 21.79
CA VAL A 222 10.23 -3.05 21.94
C VAL A 222 9.86 -4.31 21.19
N ILE A 223 10.82 -4.93 20.50
CA ILE A 223 10.55 -6.12 19.69
C ILE A 223 9.93 -7.23 20.53
N ASP A 224 10.35 -7.42 21.78
CA ASP A 224 9.83 -8.44 22.69
C ASP A 224 8.37 -8.18 23.13
N ARG A 225 7.88 -6.94 22.97
CA ARG A 225 6.48 -6.58 23.26
C ARG A 225 5.52 -6.95 22.14
N ILE A 226 6.05 -7.24 20.94
CA ILE A 226 5.25 -7.60 19.77
C ILE A 226 4.87 -9.08 19.89
N THR A 227 3.76 -9.37 20.53
CA THR A 227 3.24 -10.74 20.71
C THR A 227 1.82 -10.85 20.19
N PHE A 228 1.41 -12.05 19.80
CA PHE A 228 0.03 -12.30 19.39
C PHE A 228 -0.98 -11.88 20.48
N GLY A 229 -0.66 -12.15 21.75
CA GLY A 229 -1.49 -11.73 22.88
C GLY A 229 -1.59 -10.21 23.05
N ALA A 230 -0.51 -9.47 22.76
CA ALA A 230 -0.52 -8.01 22.76
C ALA A 230 -1.37 -7.46 21.60
N VAL A 231 -1.14 -7.94 20.38
CA VAL A 231 -1.91 -7.55 19.19
C VAL A 231 -3.40 -7.84 19.38
N ALA A 232 -3.76 -9.03 19.88
CA ALA A 232 -5.16 -9.41 20.12
C ALA A 232 -5.83 -8.54 21.20
N ALA A 233 -5.08 -8.10 22.21
CA ALA A 233 -5.61 -7.20 23.24
C ALA A 233 -5.83 -5.78 22.71
N ASP A 234 -4.91 -5.29 21.87
CA ASP A 234 -5.06 -4.00 21.22
C ASP A 234 -6.21 -4.03 20.21
N ALA A 235 -6.40 -5.14 19.48
CA ALA A 235 -7.55 -5.33 18.59
C ALA A 235 -8.89 -5.22 19.34
N ARG A 236 -9.01 -5.85 20.52
CA ARG A 236 -10.19 -5.70 21.38
C ARG A 236 -10.38 -4.25 21.82
N THR A 237 -9.30 -3.59 22.21
CA THR A 237 -9.32 -2.17 22.62
C THR A 237 -9.81 -1.27 21.48
N ALA A 238 -9.31 -1.50 20.27
CA ALA A 238 -9.74 -0.80 19.06
C ALA A 238 -11.22 -1.04 18.74
N ALA A 239 -11.71 -2.27 18.85
CA ALA A 239 -13.12 -2.58 18.66
C ALA A 239 -14.01 -1.85 19.69
N HIS A 240 -13.59 -1.78 20.95
CA HIS A 240 -14.32 -1.04 21.99
C HIS A 240 -14.36 0.47 21.71
N ASP A 241 -13.24 1.07 21.29
CA ASP A 241 -13.18 2.49 20.93
C ASP A 241 -14.06 2.79 19.72
N LEU A 242 -14.00 1.97 18.67
CA LEU A 242 -14.82 2.13 17.48
C LEU A 242 -16.32 2.03 17.82
N ALA A 243 -16.70 1.07 18.66
CA ALA A 243 -18.09 0.93 19.11
C ALA A 243 -18.57 2.14 19.95
N ALA A 244 -17.68 2.74 20.76
CA ALA A 244 -18.00 3.94 21.52
C ALA A 244 -18.23 5.16 20.59
N VAL A 245 -17.37 5.34 19.58
CA VAL A 245 -17.54 6.40 18.56
C VAL A 245 -18.83 6.19 17.77
N ALA A 246 -19.11 4.96 17.33
CA ALA A 246 -20.34 4.65 16.60
C ALA A 246 -21.61 4.94 17.43
N ARG A 247 -21.60 4.61 18.73
CA ARG A 247 -22.70 4.95 19.64
C ARG A 247 -22.86 6.47 19.76
N ALA A 248 -21.77 7.21 20.01
CA ALA A 248 -21.81 8.67 20.12
C ALA A 248 -22.37 9.32 18.83
N PHE A 249 -21.91 8.87 17.66
CA PHE A 249 -22.43 9.32 16.38
C PHE A 249 -23.92 9.01 16.22
N SER A 250 -24.38 7.81 16.59
CA SER A 250 -25.81 7.45 16.55
C SER A 250 -26.68 8.33 17.46
N HIS A 251 -26.15 8.77 18.61
CA HIS A 251 -26.85 9.67 19.51
C HIS A 251 -26.91 11.09 18.94
N PHE A 252 -25.80 11.58 18.38
CA PHE A 252 -25.75 12.87 17.69
C PHE A 252 -26.71 12.92 16.50
N ALA A 253 -26.69 11.92 15.63
CA ALA A 253 -27.59 11.85 14.47
C ALA A 253 -29.07 11.85 14.89
N ARG A 254 -29.43 11.11 15.96
CA ARG A 254 -30.79 11.12 16.52
C ARG A 254 -31.17 12.46 17.15
N ALA A 255 -30.23 13.17 17.77
CA ALA A 255 -30.47 14.51 18.30
C ALA A 255 -30.71 15.51 17.16
N LEU A 256 -29.84 15.53 16.16
CA LEU A 256 -29.98 16.38 14.98
C LEU A 256 -31.30 16.13 14.24
N ALA A 257 -31.68 14.86 14.04
CA ALA A 257 -32.95 14.52 13.41
C ALA A 257 -34.18 15.02 14.20
N ARG A 258 -34.10 15.05 15.54
CA ARG A 258 -35.17 15.61 16.39
C ARG A 258 -35.25 17.13 16.27
N GLU A 259 -34.10 17.82 16.25
CA GLU A 259 -34.04 19.28 16.08
C GLU A 259 -34.56 19.72 14.70
N LEU A 260 -34.17 19.03 13.63
CA LEU A 260 -34.67 19.32 12.28
C LEU A 260 -36.19 19.13 12.19
N ARG A 261 -36.75 18.08 12.82
CA ARG A 261 -38.20 17.86 12.90
C ARG A 261 -38.92 18.94 13.71
N ALA A 262 -38.32 19.38 14.82
CA ALA A 262 -38.87 20.46 15.64
C ALA A 262 -38.84 21.81 14.90
N GLY A 263 -37.78 22.09 14.14
CA GLY A 263 -37.65 23.30 13.31
C GLY A 263 -38.64 23.33 12.13
N SER A 264 -38.97 22.18 11.54
CA SER A 264 -39.99 22.10 10.48
C SER A 264 -41.44 22.22 10.97
N GLY A 265 -41.68 22.12 12.28
CA GLY A 265 -43.01 22.26 12.89
C GLY A 265 -43.39 23.69 13.29
N GLY A 266 -42.49 24.67 13.10
CA GLY A 266 -42.68 26.06 13.51
C GLY A 266 -43.32 26.95 12.44
N ARG A 267 -44.65 27.05 12.46
CA ARG A 267 -45.49 28.22 12.08
C ARG A 267 -45.36 28.79 10.65
N ALA A 268 -46.31 28.41 9.78
CA ALA A 268 -46.73 29.28 8.68
C ALA A 268 -47.33 30.60 9.27
N PRO A 269 -47.05 31.79 8.72
CA PRO A 269 -47.68 33.01 9.19
C PRO A 269 -49.19 32.95 8.89
N LYS A 270 -50.03 33.12 9.93
CA LYS A 270 -51.45 33.42 9.74
C LYS A 270 -51.55 34.76 9.01
N VAL A 271 -52.02 34.75 7.77
CA VAL A 271 -52.50 35.94 7.08
C VAL A 271 -53.64 36.52 7.91
N ALA A 272 -53.47 37.73 8.40
CA ALA A 272 -54.50 38.44 9.16
C ALA A 272 -55.59 38.93 8.20
N ASP A 273 -56.84 38.70 8.60
CA ASP A 273 -58.05 39.15 7.91
C ASP A 273 -58.05 40.68 7.75
N ALA A 274 -58.28 41.14 6.52
CA ALA A 274 -58.52 42.55 6.21
C ALA A 274 -60.01 42.88 6.41
N PRO A 275 -60.38 44.06 6.94
CA PRO A 275 -61.76 44.39 7.22
C PRO A 275 -62.52 44.85 5.97
N GLU A 276 -63.76 44.40 5.92
CA GLU A 276 -64.86 44.69 4.99
C GLU A 276 -65.12 46.20 4.83
N SER A 277 -64.92 46.74 3.63
CA SER A 277 -65.36 48.10 3.25
C SER A 277 -66.60 48.03 2.39
N ARG A 278 -67.68 48.58 2.94
CA ARG A 278 -69.04 48.69 2.38
C ARG A 278 -69.10 49.40 1.03
N ASP A 279 -70.01 48.89 0.21
CA ASP A 279 -70.59 49.51 -0.99
C ASP A 279 -71.14 50.92 -0.72
N VAL A 280 -70.85 51.86 -1.63
CA VAL A 280 -71.77 52.93 -2.01
C VAL A 280 -71.74 53.08 -3.53
N ASP A 281 -72.97 53.09 -4.05
CA ASP A 281 -73.51 53.00 -5.39
C ASP A 281 -73.36 54.27 -6.27
N ALA A 282 -73.75 54.10 -7.55
CA ALA A 282 -74.13 55.09 -8.58
C ALA A 282 -72.99 55.69 -9.43
N THR A 283 -73.03 55.78 -10.77
CA THR A 283 -73.99 55.46 -11.86
C THR A 283 -73.26 55.60 -13.23
N PRO A 284 -73.86 55.20 -14.38
CA PRO A 284 -73.14 54.88 -15.62
C PRO A 284 -73.29 55.89 -16.78
N ARG A 285 -72.35 55.88 -17.74
CA ARG A 285 -72.50 56.24 -19.18
C ARG A 285 -71.21 55.91 -19.96
N LYS A 286 -71.24 54.95 -20.89
CA LYS A 286 -71.50 55.03 -22.35
C LYS A 286 -70.34 55.62 -23.17
N THR A 287 -70.02 54.82 -24.20
CA THR A 287 -69.12 54.98 -25.38
C THR A 287 -67.63 54.95 -25.14
#